data_AF-U2E3W5-F1
#
_entry.id   AF-U2E3W5-F1
#
_cell.length_a   1.000
_cell.length_b   1.000
_cell.length_c   1.000
_cell.angle_alpha   90.00
_cell.angle_beta   90.00
_cell.angle_gamma   90.00
#
_symmetry.space_group_name_H-M   'P 1'
#
loop_
_entity.id
_entity.type
_entity.pdbx_description
1 polymer ?
#
loop_
_entity_poly.entity_id
_entity_poly.type
_entity_poly.pdbx_seq_one_letter_code
_entity_poly.pdbx_strand_id
1 'polypeptide(L)'
;MSTDTTVPPEHLDPKQYLPTPAAAPDIPPRAIGLAEDILDTTFPAGEFAGARRSALAGAALYAACVALTGTGVSQDTVADATGTTAVSIRSWMHDMAERAVTEDSVDVAVVCDTNVETRAAWDRLSHLAGGGGIPELPDASAFGEE
;
A
#
# COMPACT_ATOMS: atom_id res chain seq x y z
N MET A 1 -10.84 25.40 -31.34
CA MET A 1 -11.70 25.00 -30.21
C MET A 1 -10.85 24.12 -29.31
N SER A 2 -10.28 24.71 -28.26
CA SER A 2 -9.51 23.95 -27.26
C SER A 2 -10.51 23.32 -26.31
N THR A 3 -10.66 21.99 -26.35
CA THR A 3 -11.41 21.27 -25.34
C THR A 3 -10.55 21.21 -24.09
N ASP A 4 -10.88 22.07 -23.13
CA ASP A 4 -10.43 21.95 -21.75
C ASP A 4 -11.00 20.64 -21.19
N THR A 5 -10.26 19.55 -21.36
CA THR A 5 -10.59 18.27 -20.75
C THR A 5 -10.12 18.33 -19.29
N THR A 6 -10.87 19.04 -18.45
CA THR A 6 -10.78 18.85 -17.01
C THR A 6 -11.28 17.43 -16.72
N VAL A 7 -10.36 16.50 -16.52
CA VAL A 7 -10.66 15.14 -16.06
C VAL A 7 -11.36 15.27 -14.70
N PRO A 8 -12.59 14.78 -14.53
CA PRO A 8 -13.28 14.84 -13.25
C PRO A 8 -12.42 14.17 -12.16
N PRO A 9 -12.40 14.68 -10.92
CA PRO A 9 -11.53 14.16 -9.85
C PRO A 9 -11.77 12.67 -9.55
N GLU A 10 -12.96 12.13 -9.87
CA GLU A 10 -13.26 10.70 -9.80
C GLU A 10 -12.51 9.83 -10.84
N HIS A 11 -11.92 10.42 -11.88
CA HIS A 11 -11.14 9.73 -12.91
C HIS A 11 -9.62 9.89 -12.76
N LEU A 12 -9.15 10.56 -11.71
CA LEU A 12 -7.73 10.68 -11.44
C LEU A 12 -7.17 9.35 -10.94
N ASP A 13 -6.07 8.94 -11.55
CA ASP A 13 -5.31 7.75 -11.17
C ASP A 13 -4.81 7.93 -9.71
N PRO A 14 -5.13 7.01 -8.79
CA PRO A 14 -4.67 7.10 -7.40
C PRO A 14 -3.14 7.14 -7.26
N LYS A 15 -2.38 6.60 -8.22
CA LYS A 15 -0.90 6.66 -8.20
C LYS A 15 -0.36 8.08 -8.20
N GLN A 16 -1.11 9.06 -8.69
CA GLN A 16 -0.72 10.48 -8.66
C GLN A 16 -0.58 11.07 -7.24
N TYR A 17 -1.14 10.38 -6.24
CA TYR A 17 -1.06 10.78 -4.83
C TYR A 17 0.07 10.08 -4.07
N LEU A 18 0.81 9.18 -4.71
CA LEU A 18 2.00 8.59 -4.10
C LEU A 18 3.14 9.62 -4.03
N PRO A 19 3.90 9.66 -2.93
CA PRO A 19 5.02 10.57 -2.80
C PRO A 19 6.18 10.11 -3.69
N THR A 20 7.06 11.05 -4.05
CA THR A 20 8.38 10.68 -4.56
C THR A 20 9.30 10.32 -3.41
N PRO A 21 10.33 9.47 -3.61
CA PRO A 21 11.30 9.13 -2.54
C PRO A 21 11.97 10.36 -1.91
N ALA A 22 12.18 11.43 -2.68
CA ALA A 22 12.77 12.68 -2.17
C ALA A 22 11.80 13.48 -1.28
N ALA A 23 10.49 13.36 -1.52
CA ALA A 23 9.46 14.07 -0.77
C ALA A 23 9.06 13.35 0.54
N ALA A 24 9.30 12.04 0.62
CA ALA A 24 8.98 11.22 1.79
C ALA A 24 10.19 10.34 2.21
N PRO A 25 11.25 10.94 2.79
CA PRO A 25 12.48 10.23 3.12
C PRO A 25 12.31 9.14 4.20
N ASP A 26 11.24 9.23 4.99
CA ASP A 26 10.90 8.25 6.03
C ASP A 26 10.13 7.03 5.47
N ILE A 27 9.81 7.03 4.16
CA ILE A 27 9.11 5.95 3.49
C ILE A 27 10.10 5.17 2.62
N PRO A 28 10.19 3.82 2.77
CA PRO A 28 11.05 3.00 1.93
C PRO A 28 10.68 3.16 0.44
N PRO A 29 11.64 3.45 -0.46
CA PRO A 29 11.36 3.58 -1.90
C PRO A 29 10.70 2.34 -2.51
N ARG A 30 11.11 1.15 -2.05
CA ARG A 30 10.51 -0.14 -2.44
C ARG A 30 9.03 -0.28 -2.04
N ALA A 31 8.61 0.38 -0.97
CA ALA A 31 7.20 0.40 -0.58
C ALA A 31 6.35 1.24 -1.54
N ILE A 32 6.92 2.29 -2.13
CA ILE A 32 6.23 3.12 -3.14
C ILE A 32 5.99 2.27 -4.39
N GLY A 33 6.99 1.53 -4.87
CA GLY A 33 6.83 0.63 -6.02
C GLY A 33 5.77 -0.45 -5.77
N LEU A 34 5.82 -1.13 -4.63
CA LEU A 34 4.80 -2.12 -4.28
C LEU A 34 3.39 -1.50 -4.17
N ALA A 35 3.28 -0.26 -3.67
CA ALA A 35 2.00 0.44 -3.63
C ALA A 35 1.48 0.79 -5.03
N GLU A 36 2.34 1.13 -5.98
CA GLU A 36 1.97 1.32 -7.39
C GLU A 36 1.39 0.03 -7.97
N ASP A 37 2.06 -1.11 -7.76
CA ASP A 37 1.60 -2.42 -8.24
C ASP A 37 0.23 -2.79 -7.66
N ILE A 38 0.01 -2.55 -6.37
CA ILE A 38 -1.29 -2.76 -5.71
C ILE A 38 -2.38 -1.85 -6.31
N LEU A 39 -2.05 -0.59 -6.61
CA LEU A 39 -3.03 0.34 -7.18
C LEU A 39 -3.41 0.00 -8.62
N ASP A 40 -2.49 -0.60 -9.38
CA ASP A 40 -2.74 -1.05 -10.75
C ASP A 40 -3.75 -2.21 -10.83
N THR A 41 -3.93 -2.97 -9.75
CA THR A 41 -4.99 -3.99 -9.65
C THR A 41 -6.31 -3.41 -9.12
N THR A 42 -6.23 -2.33 -8.36
CA THR A 42 -7.35 -1.69 -7.67
C THR A 42 -8.10 -0.72 -8.60
N PHE A 43 -7.39 -0.01 -9.48
CA PHE A 43 -7.99 0.96 -10.41
C PHE A 43 -7.81 0.49 -11.86
N PRO A 44 -8.86 0.49 -12.70
CA PRO A 44 -10.15 1.16 -12.53
C PRO A 44 -11.27 0.26 -11.99
N ALA A 45 -10.99 -0.71 -11.11
CA ALA A 45 -12.03 -1.60 -10.60
C ALA A 45 -13.19 -0.81 -9.94
N GLY A 46 -14.43 -1.10 -10.38
CA GLY A 46 -15.62 -0.35 -9.96
C GLY A 46 -15.93 -0.46 -8.47
N GLU A 47 -15.39 -1.48 -7.79
CA GLU A 47 -15.48 -1.72 -6.35
C GLU A 47 -15.01 -0.50 -5.53
N PHE A 48 -13.99 0.21 -6.02
CA PHE A 48 -13.37 1.35 -5.33
C PHE A 48 -13.82 2.71 -5.86
N ALA A 49 -14.93 2.77 -6.61
CA ALA A 49 -15.44 4.01 -7.20
C ALA A 49 -15.86 5.06 -6.15
N GLY A 50 -16.24 4.63 -4.93
CA GLY A 50 -16.60 5.52 -3.82
C GLY A 50 -15.44 6.00 -2.95
N ALA A 51 -14.23 5.43 -3.13
CA ALA A 51 -13.08 5.77 -2.32
C ALA A 51 -12.38 7.03 -2.85
N ARG A 52 -11.92 7.91 -1.94
CA ARG A 52 -11.05 9.02 -2.32
C ARG A 52 -9.72 8.46 -2.85
N ARG A 53 -9.22 9.00 -3.96
CA ARG A 53 -7.98 8.53 -4.61
C ARG A 53 -6.75 8.63 -3.70
N SER A 54 -6.62 9.71 -2.94
CA SER A 54 -5.58 9.84 -1.91
C SER A 54 -5.72 8.84 -0.76
N ALA A 55 -6.94 8.40 -0.44
CA ALA A 55 -7.16 7.36 0.56
C ALA A 55 -6.72 5.99 0.06
N LEU A 56 -7.02 5.64 -1.20
CA LEU A 56 -6.50 4.40 -1.81
C LEU A 56 -4.97 4.43 -1.86
N ALA A 57 -4.38 5.54 -2.31
CA ALA A 57 -2.93 5.69 -2.38
C ALA A 57 -2.26 5.56 -1.00
N GLY A 58 -2.79 6.24 0.02
CA GLY A 58 -2.30 6.12 1.38
C GLY A 58 -2.50 4.73 1.98
N ALA A 59 -3.60 4.06 1.66
CA ALA A 59 -3.86 2.70 2.14
C ALA A 59 -2.91 1.68 1.51
N ALA A 60 -2.70 1.75 0.19
CA ALA A 60 -1.78 0.87 -0.52
C ALA A 60 -0.34 1.08 -0.04
N LEU A 61 0.06 2.35 0.11
CA LEU A 61 1.40 2.70 0.63
C LEU A 61 1.59 2.23 2.07
N TYR A 62 0.58 2.37 2.93
CA TYR A 62 0.68 1.89 4.30
C TYR A 62 0.77 0.36 4.36
N ALA A 63 -0.05 -0.37 3.59
CA ALA A 63 0.03 -1.83 3.50
C ALA A 63 1.41 -2.30 3.03
N ALA A 64 1.97 -1.65 1.99
CA ALA A 64 3.31 -1.93 1.50
C ALA A 64 4.41 -1.65 2.54
N CYS A 65 4.31 -0.53 3.27
CA CYS A 65 5.22 -0.22 4.38
C CYS A 65 5.15 -1.28 5.48
N VAL A 66 3.94 -1.72 5.85
CA VAL A 66 3.76 -2.76 6.87
C VAL A 66 4.36 -4.09 6.42
N ALA A 67 4.14 -4.48 5.16
CA ALA A 67 4.74 -5.69 4.62
C ALA A 67 6.27 -5.68 4.79
N LEU A 68 6.90 -4.58 4.40
CA LEU A 68 8.36 -4.48 4.31
C LEU A 68 9.07 -4.11 5.61
N THR A 69 8.38 -3.46 6.55
CA THR A 69 9.00 -2.91 7.77
C THR A 69 8.28 -3.27 9.06
N GLY A 70 7.14 -3.95 8.98
CA GLY A 70 6.27 -4.18 10.14
C GLY A 70 5.70 -2.86 10.65
N THR A 71 6.15 -2.42 11.83
CA THR A 71 5.69 -1.19 12.49
C THR A 71 6.61 0.01 12.28
N GLY A 72 7.57 -0.09 11.35
CA GLY A 72 8.59 0.94 11.12
C GLY A 72 8.07 2.28 10.60
N VAL A 73 6.89 2.29 9.96
CA VAL A 73 6.26 3.51 9.42
C VAL A 73 4.85 3.67 9.99
N SER A 74 4.53 4.88 10.48
CA SER A 74 3.23 5.17 11.09
C SER A 74 2.15 5.53 10.05
N GLN A 75 0.88 5.37 10.42
CA GLN A 75 -0.23 5.81 9.56
C GLN A 75 -0.22 7.33 9.33
N ASP A 76 0.19 8.11 10.33
CA ASP A 76 0.25 9.58 10.21
C ASP A 76 1.35 9.99 9.23
N THR A 77 2.51 9.34 9.25
CA THR A 77 3.59 9.56 8.27
C THR A 77 3.11 9.33 6.83
N VAL A 78 2.36 8.25 6.60
CA VAL A 78 1.80 7.96 5.27
C VAL A 78 0.67 8.92 4.90
N ALA A 79 -0.16 9.30 5.88
CA ALA A 79 -1.26 10.25 5.67
C ALA A 79 -0.74 11.62 5.21
N ASP A 80 0.30 12.11 5.86
CA ASP A 80 0.97 13.37 5.49
C ASP A 80 1.58 13.28 4.10
N ALA A 81 2.27 12.17 3.78
CA ALA A 81 2.93 11.98 2.49
C ALA A 81 1.96 11.89 1.30
N THR A 82 0.74 11.40 1.52
CA THR A 82 -0.26 11.15 0.47
C THR A 82 -1.42 12.15 0.47
N GLY A 83 -1.43 13.10 1.41
CA GLY A 83 -2.49 14.10 1.54
C GLY A 83 -3.85 13.49 1.90
N THR A 84 -3.85 12.50 2.81
CA THR A 84 -5.06 11.83 3.31
C THR A 84 -5.11 11.84 4.84
N THR A 85 -5.93 10.99 5.45
CA THR A 85 -5.99 10.83 6.92
C THR A 85 -5.72 9.39 7.33
N ALA A 86 -5.13 9.20 8.52
CA ALA A 86 -4.92 7.87 9.10
C ALA A 86 -6.22 7.05 9.21
N VAL A 87 -7.35 7.72 9.46
CA VAL A 87 -8.68 7.07 9.46
C VAL A 87 -9.01 6.52 8.08
N SER A 88 -8.77 7.28 7.01
CA SER A 88 -9.04 6.83 5.65
C SER A 88 -8.10 5.69 5.25
N ILE A 89 -6.83 5.74 5.66
CA ILE A 89 -5.87 4.65 5.47
C ILE A 89 -6.39 3.38 6.13
N ARG A 90 -6.80 3.46 7.40
CA ARG A 90 -7.32 2.31 8.14
C ARG A 90 -8.55 1.69 7.50
N SER A 91 -9.43 2.50 6.91
CA SER A 91 -10.64 2.00 6.24
C SER A 91 -10.34 1.12 5.03
N TRP A 92 -9.22 1.33 4.34
CA TRP A 92 -8.92 0.66 3.06
C TRP A 92 -7.67 -0.22 3.09
N MET A 93 -6.82 -0.13 4.12
CA MET A 93 -5.55 -0.87 4.15
C MET A 93 -5.73 -2.39 4.07
N HIS A 94 -6.83 -2.92 4.61
CA HIS A 94 -7.14 -4.35 4.56
C HIS A 94 -7.49 -4.78 3.13
N ASP A 95 -8.31 -4.00 2.43
CA ASP A 95 -8.66 -4.27 1.03
C ASP A 95 -7.43 -4.16 0.11
N MET A 96 -6.55 -3.19 0.37
CA MET A 96 -5.29 -3.06 -0.40
C MET A 96 -4.35 -4.23 -0.13
N ALA A 97 -4.28 -4.71 1.12
CA ALA A 97 -3.52 -5.91 1.46
C ALA A 97 -4.13 -7.17 0.84
N GLU A 98 -5.46 -7.27 0.77
CA GLU A 98 -6.15 -8.36 0.06
C GLU A 98 -5.74 -8.37 -1.41
N ARG A 99 -5.81 -7.22 -2.10
CA ARG A 99 -5.37 -7.14 -3.50
C ARG A 99 -3.91 -7.56 -3.67
N ALA A 100 -3.04 -7.18 -2.74
CA ALA A 100 -1.62 -7.55 -2.79
C ALA A 100 -1.37 -9.07 -2.69
N VAL A 101 -2.27 -9.83 -2.04
CA VAL A 101 -2.09 -11.29 -1.86
C VAL A 101 -2.92 -12.14 -2.81
N THR A 102 -4.00 -11.59 -3.38
CA THR A 102 -4.88 -12.33 -4.30
C THR A 102 -4.53 -12.12 -5.77
N GLU A 103 -3.92 -10.99 -6.12
CA GLU A 103 -3.66 -10.64 -7.51
C GLU A 103 -2.28 -11.12 -7.95
N ASP A 104 -2.26 -12.04 -8.92
CA ASP A 104 -1.03 -12.63 -9.47
C ASP A 104 -0.06 -11.59 -10.07
N SER A 105 -0.54 -10.39 -10.39
CA SER A 105 0.28 -9.30 -10.93
C SER A 105 1.08 -8.57 -9.85
N VAL A 106 0.80 -8.77 -8.56
CA VAL A 106 1.55 -8.15 -7.46
C VAL A 106 2.59 -9.14 -6.95
N ASP A 107 3.83 -9.00 -7.41
CA ASP A 107 4.94 -9.85 -6.98
C ASP A 107 5.77 -9.19 -5.87
N VAL A 108 5.40 -9.49 -4.62
CA VAL A 108 6.11 -9.01 -3.42
C VAL A 108 7.58 -9.46 -3.41
N ALA A 109 7.93 -10.58 -4.06
CA ALA A 109 9.31 -11.05 -4.08
C ALA A 109 10.24 -10.10 -4.84
N VAL A 110 9.72 -9.34 -5.81
CA VAL A 110 10.51 -8.37 -6.60
C VAL A 110 11.06 -7.23 -5.74
N VAL A 111 10.36 -6.87 -4.66
CA VAL A 111 10.75 -5.76 -3.77
C VAL A 111 11.51 -6.21 -2.52
N CYS A 112 11.71 -7.52 -2.35
CA CYS A 112 12.41 -8.11 -1.21
C CYS A 112 13.80 -8.63 -1.62
N ASP A 113 14.78 -8.47 -0.75
CA ASP A 113 16.17 -8.87 -1.04
C ASP A 113 16.43 -10.36 -0.73
N THR A 114 15.57 -10.99 0.09
CA THR A 114 15.75 -12.38 0.54
C THR A 114 14.42 -13.13 0.64
N ASN A 115 14.47 -14.46 0.53
CA ASN A 115 13.28 -15.32 0.70
C ASN A 115 12.64 -15.18 2.10
N VAL A 116 13.45 -14.95 3.13
CA VAL A 116 12.96 -14.73 4.50
C VAL A 116 12.15 -13.43 4.58
N GLU A 117 12.65 -12.37 3.94
CA GLU A 117 11.93 -11.11 3.84
C GLU A 117 10.66 -11.24 3.01
N THR A 118 10.73 -11.92 1.85
CA THR A 118 9.55 -12.20 1.02
C THR A 118 8.46 -12.91 1.82
N ARG A 119 8.84 -13.94 2.58
CA ARG A 119 7.90 -14.68 3.42
C ARG A 119 7.29 -13.80 4.51
N ALA A 120 8.11 -13.03 5.22
CA ALA A 120 7.63 -12.14 6.27
C ALA A 120 6.70 -11.06 5.71
N ALA A 121 7.02 -10.50 4.54
CA ALA A 121 6.18 -9.52 3.87
C ALA A 121 4.83 -10.13 3.45
N TRP A 122 4.84 -11.34 2.88
CA TRP A 122 3.63 -12.05 2.50
C TRP A 122 2.76 -12.38 3.72
N ASP A 123 3.34 -12.93 4.79
CA ASP A 123 2.60 -13.27 6.02
C ASP A 123 1.94 -12.04 6.66
N ARG A 124 2.62 -10.88 6.65
CA ARG A 124 2.04 -9.61 7.13
C ARG A 124 0.91 -9.11 6.24
N LEU A 125 1.06 -9.19 4.92
CA LEU A 125 0.00 -8.82 3.99
C LEU A 125 -1.20 -9.75 4.13
N SER A 126 -0.99 -11.05 4.27
CA SER A 126 -2.07 -12.02 4.50
C SER A 126 -2.77 -11.78 5.84
N HIS A 127 -2.03 -11.43 6.90
CA HIS A 127 -2.60 -11.04 8.19
C HIS A 127 -3.49 -9.80 8.04
N LEU A 128 -2.99 -8.76 7.36
CA LEU A 128 -3.79 -7.55 7.09
C LEU A 128 -5.01 -7.87 6.21
N ALA A 129 -4.87 -8.65 5.15
CA ALA A 129 -5.98 -9.06 4.28
C ALA A 129 -7.08 -9.80 5.07
N GLY A 130 -6.69 -10.59 6.07
CA GLY A 130 -7.62 -11.24 7.00
C GLY A 130 -8.28 -10.32 8.04
N GLY A 131 -8.03 -9.00 7.98
CA GLY A 131 -8.54 -8.03 8.95
C GLY A 131 -7.71 -7.93 10.24
N GLY A 132 -6.52 -8.53 10.26
CA GLY A 132 -5.64 -8.57 11.42
C GLY A 132 -5.10 -7.20 11.83
N GLY A 133 -4.93 -6.99 13.13
CA GLY A 133 -4.44 -5.73 13.69
C GLY A 133 -2.91 -5.60 13.63
N ILE A 134 -2.42 -4.35 13.58
CA ILE A 134 -0.98 -4.02 13.61
C ILE A 134 -0.24 -4.58 14.85
N PRO A 135 -0.81 -4.58 16.08
CA PRO A 135 -0.14 -5.14 17.26
C PRO A 135 0.13 -6.65 17.19
N GLU A 136 -0.54 -7.36 16.27
CA GLU A 136 -0.49 -8.82 16.12
C GLU A 136 0.31 -9.24 14.88
N LEU A 137 1.04 -8.31 14.26
CA LEU A 137 1.78 -8.59 13.03
C LEU A 137 2.84 -9.68 13.23
N PRO A 138 2.99 -10.61 12.27
CA PRO A 138 4.08 -11.56 12.26
C PRO A 138 5.46 -10.87 12.31
N ASP A 139 6.29 -11.26 13.28
CA ASP A 139 7.66 -10.79 13.39
C ASP A 139 8.57 -11.55 12.42
N ALA A 140 9.48 -10.84 11.76
CA ALA A 140 10.48 -11.46 10.90
C ALA A 140 11.43 -12.39 11.67
N SER A 141 11.62 -12.14 12.97
CA SER A 141 12.44 -12.99 13.84
C SER A 141 11.90 -14.43 13.98
N ALA A 142 10.60 -14.64 13.75
CA ALA A 142 9.98 -15.97 13.81
C ALA A 142 10.38 -16.90 12.65
N PHE A 143 11.05 -16.39 11.62
CA PHE A 143 11.47 -17.16 10.44
C PHE A 143 12.98 -17.47 10.42
N GLY A 144 13.70 -17.10 11.48
CA GLY A 144 15.16 -17.21 11.58
C GLY A 144 15.62 -18.32 12.52
N GLU A 145 15.14 -19.55 12.37
CA GLU A 145 15.72 -20.74 13.02
C GLU A 145 15.51 -21.98 12.13
N GLU A 146 16.28 -22.14 11.04
CA GLU A 146 16.62 -23.46 10.44
C GLU A 146 18.00 -23.44 9.79
#